data_AF-A0A5K7ZCS2-F1
#
_entry.id   AF-A0A5K7ZCS2-F1
#
_cell.length_a   1.000
_cell.length_b   1.000
_cell.length_c   1.000
_cell.angle_alpha   90.00
_cell.angle_beta   90.00
_cell.angle_gamma   90.00
#
_symmetry.space_group_name_H-M   'P 1'
#
loop_
_entity.id
_entity.type
_entity.pdbx_description
1 polymer ?
#
loop_
_entity_poly.entity_id
_entity_poly.type
_entity_poly.pdbx_seq_one_letter_code
_entity_poly.pdbx_strand_id
1 'polypeptide(L)'
;MVIKGQNLNPKGRLKMTSKAVETIVCPKCRFRQDTELYETINAVEDPELVDRLFAREINVFTCVRCGHKAKVEAPLLFSDLKTEVKIQYFPAIWLDENPAGFCQHYREMKAQLKAFQADFGFMAKSIREQEIRVVFSMEEMIAQIKFKRHPRERSQARS
;
A
#
# COMPACT_ATOMS: atom_id res chain seq x y z
N MET A 1 18.55 6.74 -2.48
CA MET A 1 17.85 7.93 -3.00
C MET A 1 16.38 7.60 -3.15
N VAL A 2 15.50 8.53 -2.76
CA VAL A 2 14.04 8.35 -2.76
C VAL A 2 13.40 9.40 -3.67
N ILE A 3 12.42 8.99 -4.46
CA ILE A 3 11.63 9.83 -5.36
C ILE A 3 10.19 9.85 -4.86
N LYS A 4 9.49 10.97 -4.94
CA LYS A 4 8.08 11.08 -4.53
C LYS A 4 7.14 10.73 -5.69
N GLY A 5 6.13 9.91 -5.44
CA GLY A 5 4.97 9.76 -6.34
C GLY A 5 3.89 10.78 -5.99
N GLN A 6 3.13 11.29 -6.98
CA GLN A 6 2.15 12.37 -6.78
C GLN A 6 0.68 11.90 -6.89
N ASN A 7 0.39 10.62 -7.12
CA ASN A 7 -0.99 10.15 -7.29
C ASN A 7 -1.68 9.73 -5.99
N LEU A 8 -2.90 10.24 -5.81
CA LEU A 8 -3.89 9.79 -4.83
C LEU A 8 -5.19 9.55 -5.59
N ASN A 9 -5.43 8.32 -6.07
CA ASN A 9 -6.65 8.00 -6.81
C ASN A 9 -7.77 7.44 -5.90
N PRO A 10 -8.89 8.16 -5.68
CA PRO A 10 -9.99 7.71 -4.85
C PRO A 10 -11.07 7.07 -5.72
N LYS A 11 -11.02 5.75 -5.97
CA LYS A 11 -12.22 5.04 -6.46
C LYS A 11 -12.46 3.76 -5.68
N GLY A 12 -13.61 3.72 -5.02
CA GLY A 12 -14.15 2.56 -4.31
C GLY A 12 -14.48 1.42 -5.27
N ARG A 13 -13.73 0.34 -5.10
CA ARG A 13 -14.13 -1.07 -5.29
C ARG A 13 -13.16 -1.86 -4.42
N LEU A 14 -13.49 -3.07 -3.99
CA LEU A 14 -12.48 -4.01 -3.49
C LEU A 14 -11.55 -4.27 -4.68
N LYS A 15 -10.52 -3.43 -4.80
CA LYS A 15 -9.76 -3.26 -6.04
C LYS A 15 -8.72 -4.36 -6.11
N MET A 16 -8.76 -5.08 -7.23
CA MET A 16 -7.63 -5.82 -7.80
C MET A 16 -6.36 -4.96 -7.73
N THR A 17 -5.20 -5.61 -7.83
CA THR A 17 -3.92 -4.90 -7.96
C THR A 17 -4.01 -3.83 -9.05
N SER A 18 -3.64 -2.59 -8.71
CA SER A 18 -3.70 -1.45 -9.62
C SER A 18 -2.39 -0.68 -9.59
N LYS A 19 -2.12 -0.02 -10.71
CA LYS A 19 -0.95 0.82 -10.92
C LYS A 19 -1.38 2.21 -11.40
N ALA A 20 -0.55 3.21 -11.12
CA ALA A 20 -0.59 4.53 -11.72
C ALA A 20 0.70 4.81 -12.47
N VAL A 21 0.62 5.63 -13.50
CA VAL A 21 1.77 6.10 -14.27
C VAL A 21 2.18 7.48 -13.75
N GLU A 22 3.44 7.61 -13.35
CA GLU A 22 4.00 8.87 -12.87
C GLU A 22 5.22 9.24 -13.72
N THR A 23 5.28 10.50 -14.18
CA THR A 23 6.45 11.02 -14.88
C THR A 23 7.54 11.42 -13.88
N ILE A 24 8.61 10.64 -13.82
CA ILE A 24 9.73 10.83 -12.90
C ILE A 24 10.92 11.46 -13.63
N VAL A 25 11.51 12.48 -13.01
CA VAL A 25 12.79 13.07 -13.46
C VAL A 25 13.94 12.36 -12.78
N CYS A 26 14.81 11.71 -13.56
CA CYS A 26 15.99 11.05 -13.03
C CYS A 26 16.87 12.06 -12.29
N PRO A 27 17.21 11.81 -11.01
CA PRO A 27 18.05 12.75 -10.26
C PRO A 27 19.50 12.80 -10.75
N LYS A 28 19.99 11.72 -11.39
CA LYS A 28 21.38 11.61 -11.88
C LYS A 28 21.60 12.28 -13.24
N CYS A 29 20.71 12.06 -14.20
CA CYS A 29 20.90 12.52 -15.59
C CYS A 29 19.80 13.46 -16.10
N ARG A 30 18.82 13.80 -15.25
CA ARG A 30 17.69 14.69 -15.54
C ARG A 30 16.74 14.23 -16.65
N PHE A 31 16.92 13.01 -17.17
CA PHE A 31 16.00 12.40 -18.13
C PHE A 31 14.63 12.21 -17.48
N ARG A 32 13.57 12.60 -18.20
CA ARG A 32 12.17 12.41 -17.77
C ARG A 32 11.65 11.13 -18.40
N GLN A 33 10.99 10.30 -17.61
CA GLN A 33 10.36 9.08 -18.11
C GLN A 33 9.13 8.75 -17.29
N ASP A 34 8.18 8.08 -17.93
CA ASP A 34 7.01 7.53 -17.26
C ASP A 34 7.38 6.24 -16.54
N THR A 35 6.87 6.07 -15.32
CA THR A 35 7.15 4.94 -14.46
C THR A 35 5.84 4.44 -13.88
N GLU A 36 5.57 3.14 -14.04
CA GLU A 36 4.43 2.51 -13.38
C GLU A 36 4.74 2.26 -11.90
N LEU A 37 3.84 2.71 -11.02
CA LEU A 37 3.89 2.51 -9.59
C LEU A 37 2.64 1.76 -9.15
N TYR A 38 2.80 0.75 -8.29
CA TYR A 38 1.69 0.08 -7.64
C TYR A 38 1.02 1.01 -6.64
N GLU A 39 -0.30 1.13 -6.75
CA GLU A 39 -1.17 1.84 -5.78
C GLU A 39 -1.88 0.84 -4.87
N THR A 40 -2.22 -0.34 -5.39
CA THR A 40 -2.82 -1.43 -4.62
C THR A 40 -2.14 -2.76 -4.95
N ILE A 41 -2.02 -3.64 -3.95
CA ILE A 41 -1.60 -5.04 -4.10
C ILE A 41 -2.66 -5.92 -3.44
N ASN A 42 -3.26 -6.81 -4.23
CA ASN A 42 -4.11 -7.88 -3.74
C ASN A 42 -3.29 -9.17 -3.61
N ALA A 43 -3.00 -9.55 -2.37
CA ALA A 43 -2.10 -10.66 -2.08
C ALA A 43 -2.68 -12.04 -2.38
N VAL A 44 -4.00 -12.13 -2.59
CA VAL A 44 -4.68 -13.39 -2.97
C VAL A 44 -4.61 -13.59 -4.48
N GLU A 45 -4.73 -12.52 -5.25
CA GLU A 45 -4.69 -12.54 -6.71
C GLU A 45 -3.25 -12.53 -7.24
N ASP A 46 -2.36 -11.78 -6.61
CA ASP A 46 -0.98 -11.53 -7.08
C ASP A 46 0.07 -11.90 -6.00
N PRO A 47 0.22 -13.20 -5.67
CA PRO A 47 1.14 -13.65 -4.62
C PRO A 47 2.61 -13.28 -4.90
N GLU A 48 3.03 -13.25 -6.16
CA GLU A 48 4.40 -12.88 -6.57
C GLU A 48 4.73 -11.41 -6.26
N LEU A 49 3.73 -10.53 -6.21
CA LEU A 49 3.94 -9.14 -5.79
C LEU A 49 4.22 -9.03 -4.29
N VAL A 50 3.79 -10.02 -3.52
CA VAL A 50 4.11 -10.08 -2.09
C VAL A 50 5.59 -10.44 -1.88
N ASP A 51 6.12 -11.35 -2.68
CA ASP A 51 7.55 -11.69 -2.65
C ASP A 51 8.40 -10.47 -3.03
N ARG A 52 8.00 -9.75 -4.09
CA ARG A 52 8.65 -8.48 -4.49
C ARG A 52 8.53 -7.41 -3.42
N LEU A 53 7.39 -7.33 -2.72
CA LEU A 53 7.20 -6.41 -1.59
C LEU A 53 8.21 -6.74 -0.48
N PHE A 54 8.35 -8.02 -0.13
CA PHE A 54 9.31 -8.46 0.89
C PHE A 54 10.76 -8.26 0.47
N ALA A 55 11.06 -8.39 -0.83
CA ALA A 55 12.36 -8.09 -1.41
C ALA A 55 12.63 -6.58 -1.55
N ARG A 56 11.65 -5.71 -1.26
CA ARG A 56 11.72 -4.25 -1.43
C ARG A 56 11.90 -3.83 -2.89
N GLU A 57 11.30 -4.59 -3.80
CA GLU A 57 11.33 -4.42 -5.25
C GLU A 57 10.01 -3.86 -5.82
N ILE A 58 9.14 -3.37 -4.94
CA ILE A 58 7.94 -2.61 -5.29
C ILE A 58 8.30 -1.13 -5.40
N ASN A 59 7.73 -0.47 -6.42
CA ASN A 59 7.89 0.95 -6.68
C ASN A 59 9.38 1.37 -6.74
N VAL A 60 10.17 0.62 -7.51
CA VAL A 60 11.58 0.93 -7.78
C VAL A 60 11.71 1.57 -9.16
N PHE A 61 12.20 2.80 -9.19
CA PHE A 61 12.55 3.50 -10.41
C PHE A 61 13.90 3.02 -10.94
N THR A 62 13.97 2.69 -12.23
CA THR A 62 15.23 2.46 -12.95
C THR A 62 15.29 3.38 -14.17
N CYS A 63 16.30 4.25 -14.21
CA CYS A 63 16.43 5.20 -15.32
C CYS A 63 16.87 4.49 -16.61
N VAL A 64 16.07 4.60 -17.67
CA VAL A 64 16.38 3.97 -18.97
C VAL A 64 17.62 4.56 -19.65
N ARG A 65 18.01 5.78 -19.29
CA ARG A 65 19.15 6.49 -19.90
C ARG A 65 20.49 6.21 -19.23
N CYS A 66 20.52 6.08 -17.91
CA CYS A 66 21.79 6.00 -17.16
C CYS A 66 21.87 4.85 -16.15
N GLY A 67 20.84 3.99 -16.09
CA GLY A 67 20.78 2.84 -15.19
C GLY A 67 20.62 3.18 -13.70
N HIS A 68 20.48 4.47 -13.33
CA HIS A 68 20.30 4.86 -11.93
C HIS A 68 19.03 4.26 -11.34
N LYS A 69 19.16 3.60 -10.18
CA LYS A 69 18.05 3.01 -9.43
C LYS A 69 17.73 3.81 -8.18
N ALA A 70 16.44 4.00 -7.91
CA ALA A 70 15.95 4.69 -6.71
C ALA A 70 14.62 4.09 -6.26
N LYS A 71 14.32 4.14 -4.96
CA LYS A 71 12.99 3.80 -4.45
C LYS A 71 12.05 4.97 -4.72
N VAL A 72 10.80 4.69 -5.06
CA VAL A 72 9.75 5.69 -5.19
C VAL A 72 8.81 5.54 -4.00
N GLU A 73 8.77 6.55 -3.16
CA GLU A 73 7.80 6.68 -2.07
C GLU A 73 6.47 7.15 -2.66
N ALA A 74 5.60 6.18 -2.91
CA ALA A 74 4.22 6.38 -3.32
C ALA A 74 3.31 5.60 -2.35
N PRO A 75 2.10 6.11 -2.05
CA PRO A 75 1.14 5.37 -1.23
C PRO A 75 0.84 4.00 -1.82
N LEU A 76 0.63 3.02 -0.94
CA LEU A 76 0.38 1.64 -1.33
C LEU A 76 -0.65 1.00 -0.40
N LEU A 77 -1.74 0.52 -0.95
CA LEU A 77 -2.74 -0.28 -0.24
C LEU A 77 -2.46 -1.76 -0.44
N PHE A 78 -2.13 -2.48 0.60
CA PHE A 78 -2.06 -3.93 0.59
C PHE A 78 -3.33 -4.55 1.18
N SER A 79 -3.84 -5.57 0.51
CA SER A 79 -5.00 -6.34 0.95
C SER A 79 -4.72 -7.83 0.85
N ASP A 80 -4.92 -8.55 1.94
CA ASP A 80 -4.82 -10.00 2.01
C ASP A 80 -6.04 -10.54 2.75
N LEU A 81 -6.99 -11.06 1.98
CA LEU A 81 -8.24 -11.61 2.52
C LEU A 81 -8.03 -12.92 3.29
N LYS A 82 -6.94 -13.67 3.05
CA LYS A 82 -6.67 -14.93 3.77
C LYS A 82 -6.27 -14.68 5.22
N THR A 83 -5.58 -13.57 5.47
CA THR A 83 -5.13 -13.15 6.80
C THR A 83 -5.94 -11.99 7.38
N GLU A 84 -6.97 -11.53 6.64
CA GLU A 84 -7.80 -10.37 6.95
C GLU A 84 -6.97 -9.10 7.19
N VAL A 85 -5.82 -8.99 6.51
CA VAL A 85 -4.90 -7.87 6.64
C VAL A 85 -5.20 -6.85 5.55
N LYS A 86 -5.45 -5.61 5.97
CA LYS A 86 -5.47 -4.46 5.07
C LYS A 86 -4.61 -3.34 5.62
N ILE A 87 -3.54 -3.01 4.92
CA ILE A 87 -2.55 -2.02 5.36
C ILE A 87 -2.43 -0.95 4.30
N GLN A 88 -2.65 0.30 4.69
CA GLN A 88 -2.38 1.47 3.87
C GLN A 88 -1.04 2.07 4.29
N TYR A 89 -0.06 2.02 3.39
CA TYR A 89 1.20 2.75 3.53
C TYR A 89 1.05 4.17 2.96
N PHE A 90 1.57 5.15 3.69
CA PHE A 90 1.80 6.50 3.21
C PHE A 90 3.26 6.92 3.44
N PRO A 91 3.90 7.61 2.48
CA PRO A 91 5.21 8.21 2.72
C PRO A 91 5.19 9.16 3.92
N ALA A 92 6.11 8.98 4.87
CA ALA A 92 6.20 9.83 6.06
C ALA A 92 6.38 11.31 5.70
N ILE A 93 7.10 11.61 4.61
CA ILE A 93 7.33 12.98 4.11
C ILE A 93 6.03 13.75 3.82
N TRP A 94 4.91 13.07 3.58
CA TRP A 94 3.62 13.73 3.38
C TRP A 94 3.06 14.34 4.66
N LEU A 95 3.42 13.79 5.83
CA LEU A 95 3.07 14.38 7.13
C LEU A 95 3.77 15.72 7.33
N ASP A 96 5.02 15.83 6.86
CA ASP A 96 5.83 17.04 7.03
C ASP A 96 5.43 18.13 6.02
N GLU A 97 5.15 17.74 4.77
CA GLU A 97 4.93 18.69 3.68
C GLU A 97 3.49 19.21 3.59
N ASN A 98 2.51 18.37 3.90
CA ASN A 98 1.10 18.75 3.85
C ASN A 98 0.27 18.02 4.91
N PRO A 99 0.49 18.34 6.20
CA PRO A 99 -0.21 17.67 7.30
C PRO A 99 -1.73 17.82 7.20
N ALA A 100 -2.21 19.00 6.80
CA ALA A 100 -3.65 19.27 6.66
C ALA A 100 -4.29 18.43 5.55
N GLY A 101 -3.67 18.39 4.37
CA GLY A 101 -4.12 17.58 3.25
C GLY A 101 -4.08 16.09 3.56
N PHE A 102 -3.02 15.62 4.23
CA PHE A 102 -2.95 14.24 4.71
C PHE A 102 -4.09 13.91 5.68
N CYS A 103 -4.33 14.77 6.68
CA CYS A 103 -5.40 14.57 7.66
C CYS A 103 -6.77 14.53 6.99
N GLN A 104 -7.02 15.38 6.01
CA GLN A 104 -8.25 15.37 5.22
C GLN A 104 -8.36 14.05 4.43
N HIS A 105 -7.33 13.67 3.69
CA HIS A 105 -7.32 12.42 2.92
C HIS A 105 -7.56 11.19 3.79
N TYR A 106 -6.92 11.12 4.96
CA TYR A 106 -7.12 10.05 5.94
C TYR A 106 -8.58 9.99 6.44
N ARG A 107 -9.19 11.15 6.75
CA ARG A 107 -10.60 11.21 7.16
C ARG A 107 -11.53 10.74 6.06
N GLU A 108 -11.32 11.17 4.82
CA GLU A 108 -12.11 10.76 3.66
C GLU A 108 -12.01 9.25 3.43
N MET A 109 -10.80 8.68 3.46
CA MET A 109 -10.59 7.25 3.36
C MET A 109 -11.33 6.47 4.46
N LYS A 110 -11.25 6.93 5.72
CA LYS A 110 -11.97 6.30 6.84
C LYS A 110 -13.49 6.43 6.68
N ALA A 111 -13.99 7.56 6.20
CA ALA A 111 -15.41 7.77 5.94
C ALA A 111 -15.92 6.82 4.84
N GLN A 112 -15.17 6.66 3.75
CA GLN A 112 -15.48 5.71 2.67
C GLN A 112 -15.50 4.26 3.17
N LEU A 113 -14.54 3.87 4.02
CA LEU A 113 -14.53 2.55 4.63
C LEU A 113 -15.78 2.32 5.50
N LYS A 114 -16.12 3.30 6.35
CA LYS A 114 -17.32 3.20 7.21
C LYS A 114 -18.62 3.13 6.41
N ALA A 115 -18.74 3.94 5.35
CA ALA A 115 -19.89 3.89 4.45
C ALA A 115 -20.01 2.51 3.79
N PHE A 116 -18.90 1.99 3.25
CA PHE A 116 -18.85 0.65 2.69
C PHE A 116 -19.24 -0.44 3.71
N GLN A 117 -18.79 -0.32 4.95
CA GLN A 117 -19.16 -1.25 6.03
C GLN A 117 -20.63 -1.14 6.42
N ALA A 118 -21.22 0.06 6.41
CA ALA A 118 -22.64 0.25 6.67
C ALA A 118 -23.49 -0.38 5.56
N ASP A 119 -23.11 -0.15 4.30
CA ASP A 119 -23.85 -0.62 3.13
C ASP A 119 -23.72 -2.13 2.91
N PHE A 120 -22.54 -2.70 3.14
CA PHE A 120 -22.23 -4.10 2.80
C PHE A 120 -21.92 -4.99 4.01
N GLY A 121 -21.89 -4.41 5.21
CA GLY A 121 -21.60 -5.15 6.44
C GLY A 121 -22.52 -6.34 6.63
N PHE A 122 -23.79 -6.24 6.23
CA PHE A 122 -24.74 -7.34 6.39
C PHE A 122 -24.31 -8.62 5.64
N MET A 123 -23.52 -8.50 4.56
CA MET A 123 -23.16 -9.61 3.66
C MET A 123 -22.11 -10.57 4.23
N ALA A 124 -21.12 -10.07 4.97
CA ALA A 124 -20.07 -10.91 5.55
C ALA A 124 -19.40 -10.28 6.78
N LYS A 125 -19.05 -11.11 7.77
CA LYS A 125 -18.32 -10.68 8.97
C LYS A 125 -16.98 -10.02 8.63
N SER A 126 -16.26 -10.56 7.66
CA SER A 126 -14.99 -10.01 7.16
C SER A 126 -15.12 -8.60 6.57
N ILE A 127 -16.31 -8.21 6.11
CA ILE A 127 -16.59 -6.84 5.65
C ILE A 127 -16.83 -5.92 6.86
N ARG A 128 -17.64 -6.36 7.84
CA ARG A 128 -17.95 -5.57 9.04
C ARG A 128 -16.72 -5.22 9.87
N GLU A 129 -15.81 -6.18 10.01
CA GLU A 129 -14.66 -6.09 10.91
C GLU A 129 -13.37 -5.67 10.20
N GLN A 130 -13.44 -5.31 8.91
CA GLN A 130 -12.25 -4.94 8.14
C GLN A 130 -11.66 -3.61 8.65
N GLU A 131 -10.58 -3.67 9.42
CA GLU A 131 -9.82 -2.48 9.80
C GLU A 131 -8.67 -2.22 8.83
N ILE A 132 -8.60 -1.00 8.31
CA ILE A 132 -7.41 -0.51 7.60
C ILE A 132 -6.41 0.00 8.64
N ARG A 133 -5.26 -0.66 8.72
CA ARG A 133 -4.09 -0.20 9.48
C ARG A 133 -3.27 0.76 8.63
N VAL A 134 -2.95 1.92 9.17
CA VAL A 134 -2.10 2.91 8.49
C VAL A 134 -0.68 2.81 9.02
N VAL A 135 0.29 2.84 8.12
CA VAL A 135 1.73 2.79 8.43
C VAL A 135 2.47 3.82 7.60
N PHE A 136 3.62 4.29 8.12
CA PHE A 136 4.41 5.36 7.50
C PHE A 136 5.77 4.91 6.98
N SER A 137 6.07 3.61 7.06
CA SER A 137 7.25 3.00 6.46
C SER A 137 6.90 1.67 5.79
N MET A 138 7.61 1.37 4.71
CA MET A 138 7.49 0.08 4.02
C MET A 138 7.95 -1.08 4.92
N GLU A 139 8.94 -0.83 5.77
CA GLU A 139 9.47 -1.79 6.72
C GLU A 139 8.40 -2.20 7.74
N GLU A 140 7.65 -1.25 8.29
CA GLU A 140 6.54 -1.54 9.20
C GLU A 140 5.43 -2.31 8.49
N MET A 141 5.08 -1.90 7.27
CA MET A 141 4.13 -2.63 6.43
C MET A 141 4.52 -4.11 6.28
N ILE A 142 5.76 -4.37 5.89
CA ILE A 142 6.30 -5.72 5.70
C ILE A 142 6.30 -6.50 7.01
N ALA A 143 6.71 -5.88 8.12
CA ALA A 143 6.73 -6.51 9.44
C ALA A 143 5.33 -6.96 9.87
N GLN A 144 4.33 -6.10 9.69
CA GLN A 144 2.92 -6.38 10.00
C GLN A 144 2.36 -7.53 9.15
N ILE A 145 2.66 -7.55 7.84
CA ILE A 145 2.24 -8.64 6.95
C ILE A 145 2.86 -9.96 7.42
N LYS A 146 4.16 -9.98 7.69
CA LYS A 146 4.88 -11.17 8.16
C LYS A 146 4.33 -11.66 9.50
N PHE A 147 4.11 -10.76 10.46
CA PHE A 147 3.55 -11.10 11.76
C PHE A 147 2.16 -11.75 11.65
N LYS A 148 1.31 -11.24 10.75
CA LYS A 148 -0.04 -11.76 10.55
C LYS A 148 -0.10 -13.05 9.74
N ARG A 149 0.83 -13.23 8.80
CA ARG A 149 0.99 -14.48 8.03
C ARG A 149 1.71 -15.58 8.79
N HIS A 150 2.44 -15.24 9.85
CA HIS A 150 3.02 -16.24 10.71
C HIS A 150 1.89 -17.13 11.26
N PRO A 151 1.98 -18.46 11.15
CA PRO A 151 1.02 -19.34 11.78
C PRO A 151 0.92 -18.94 13.24
N ARG A 152 -0.27 -18.56 13.70
CA ARG A 152 -0.53 -18.57 15.15
C ARG A 152 -0.33 -20.01 15.55
N GLU A 153 0.74 -20.31 16.26
CA GLU A 153 0.82 -21.55 17.01
C GLU A 153 -0.50 -21.65 17.76
N ARG A 154 -1.33 -22.61 17.33
CA ARG A 154 -2.53 -22.93 18.06
C ARG A 154 -2.02 -23.28 19.44
N SER A 155 -2.34 -22.44 20.41
CA SER A 155 -2.40 -22.81 21.81
C SER A 155 -3.42 -23.95 21.93
N GLN A 156 -3.00 -25.15 21.52
CA GLN A 156 -3.33 -26.39 22.18
C GLN A 156 -2.65 -26.35 23.56
N ALA A 157 -3.16 -25.49 24.41
CA ALA A 157 -3.17 -25.70 25.85
C ALA A 157 -4.66 -25.93 26.19
N ARG A 158 -5.19 -27.04 25.66
CA ARG A 158 -6.27 -27.75 26.31
C ARG A 158 -5.63 -28.96 26.96
N SER A 159 -5.39 -28.86 28.26
CA SER A 159 -5.33 -29.97 29.20
C SER A 159 -6.08 -29.51 30.43
#